data_AF-A0A401MR65-F1
#
_entry.id   AF-A0A401MR65-F1
#
_cell.length_a   1.000
_cell.length_b   1.000
_cell.length_c   1.000
_cell.angle_alpha   90.00
_cell.angle_beta   90.00
_cell.angle_gamma   90.00
#
_symmetry.space_group_name_H-M   'P 1'
#
loop_
_entity.id
_entity.type
_entity.pdbx_description
1 polymer ?
#
loop_
_entity_poly.entity_id
_entity_poly.type
_entity_poly.pdbx_seq_one_letter_code
_entity_poly.pdbx_strand_id
1 'polypeptide(L)'
;MRRKPVEGLVAEGGQGEGGRLRRTLGLWQLTMISIGATLGTGIFVVLGEAVPKAGPAVTLSFVIAGLTALFSALSYAELAGTIPVAGSSYSYAYATMGELIAWICGWCLVLEYGVSVAAVAVGWGEYLNEMLDGTLGVTIPAALSAPPGDGGVFNLPALIVVLLAMGFLLGGARESARANTAMVIVKIAALVLFCAIGVQGFRSGNYENFMPLGVAGVSAAGATLFFSYIGFDAASTAGEEAKNAQRDLPRAIMLSLVIVTALYVLVAAVAVGAKP
;
A
#
# COMPACT_ATOMS: atom_id res chain seq x y z
N MET A 1 -25.16 -0.83 23.43
CA MET A 1 -23.96 -0.30 22.73
C MET A 1 -24.41 0.87 21.89
N ARG A 2 -23.87 2.07 22.11
CA ARG A 2 -24.29 3.29 21.40
C ARG A 2 -23.70 3.23 19.99
N ARG A 3 -24.57 3.22 18.96
CA ARG A 3 -24.19 3.34 17.54
C ARG A 3 -24.37 4.80 17.13
N LYS A 4 -23.51 5.33 16.27
CA LYS A 4 -23.77 6.64 15.67
C LYS A 4 -24.74 6.48 14.51
N PRO A 5 -25.82 7.27 14.45
CA PRO A 5 -26.64 7.30 13.25
C PRO A 5 -25.76 7.76 12.07
N VAL A 6 -25.92 7.07 10.93
CA VAL A 6 -25.17 7.37 9.68
C VAL A 6 -25.38 8.83 9.27
N GLU A 7 -26.60 9.36 9.46
CA GLU A 7 -26.92 10.77 9.22
C GLU A 7 -26.06 11.72 10.06
N GLY A 8 -25.73 11.34 11.29
CA GLY A 8 -24.85 12.11 12.18
C GLY A 8 -23.38 12.07 11.72
N LEU A 9 -22.90 10.92 11.25
CA LEU A 9 -21.55 10.81 10.66
C LEU A 9 -21.43 11.63 9.36
N VAL A 10 -22.46 11.59 8.52
CA VAL A 10 -22.51 12.37 7.27
C VAL A 10 -22.62 13.87 7.54
N ALA A 11 -23.34 14.27 8.61
CA ALA A 11 -23.43 15.66 9.03
C ALA A 11 -22.09 16.18 9.59
N GLU A 12 -21.37 15.38 10.37
CA GLU A 12 -20.07 15.74 10.92
C GLU A 12 -18.96 15.81 9.86
N GLY A 13 -18.96 14.91 8.87
CA GLY A 13 -18.04 14.96 7.73
C GLY A 13 -18.20 16.21 6.83
N GLY A 14 -19.22 17.05 7.08
CA GLY A 14 -19.37 18.36 6.46
C GLY A 14 -19.01 19.54 7.37
N GLN A 15 -18.74 19.30 8.66
CA GLN A 15 -18.69 20.31 9.73
C GLN A 15 -17.38 20.28 10.55
N GLY A 16 -16.29 19.72 10.02
CA GLY A 16 -14.96 19.92 10.61
C GLY A 16 -14.60 21.42 10.67
N GLU A 17 -13.75 21.82 11.62
CA GLU A 17 -13.33 23.22 11.86
C GLU A 17 -12.78 23.95 10.60
N GLY A 18 -12.50 23.24 9.49
CA GLY A 18 -12.07 23.78 8.20
C GLY A 18 -13.17 24.05 7.15
N GLY A 19 -14.45 23.83 7.47
CA GLY A 19 -15.59 24.04 6.55
C GLY A 19 -15.77 22.94 5.48
N ARG A 20 -16.78 23.09 4.62
CA ARG A 20 -17.12 22.09 3.57
C ARG A 20 -15.99 21.96 2.53
N LEU A 21 -15.37 20.79 2.47
CA LEU A 21 -14.40 20.45 1.42
C LEU A 21 -15.05 20.50 0.03
N ARG A 22 -14.28 20.95 -0.98
CA ARG A 22 -14.76 21.01 -2.36
C ARG A 22 -14.73 19.61 -2.95
N ARG A 23 -15.89 19.13 -3.41
CA ARG A 23 -16.02 17.84 -4.11
C ARG A 23 -15.43 17.89 -5.51
N THR A 24 -14.12 17.71 -5.62
CA THR A 24 -13.37 17.80 -6.88
C THR A 24 -12.87 16.46 -7.41
N LEU A 25 -12.81 15.42 -6.57
CA LEU A 25 -12.20 14.15 -6.92
C LEU A 25 -13.18 13.25 -7.68
N GLY A 26 -12.78 12.82 -8.88
CA GLY A 26 -13.49 11.80 -9.64
C GLY A 26 -12.91 10.41 -9.42
N LEU A 27 -13.60 9.39 -9.97
CA LEU A 27 -13.19 7.98 -9.93
C LEU A 27 -11.68 7.77 -10.14
N TRP A 28 -11.11 8.31 -11.23
CA TRP A 28 -9.70 8.10 -11.54
C TRP A 28 -8.75 8.67 -10.48
N GLN A 29 -9.06 9.83 -9.91
CA GLN A 29 -8.22 10.42 -8.88
C GLN A 29 -8.29 9.59 -7.58
N LEU A 30 -9.48 9.10 -7.23
CA LEU A 30 -9.65 8.20 -6.09
C LEU A 30 -8.91 6.87 -6.31
N THR A 31 -8.99 6.30 -7.52
CA THR A 31 -8.22 5.10 -7.89
C THR A 31 -6.73 5.35 -7.76
N MET A 32 -6.22 6.49 -8.24
CA MET A 32 -4.81 6.83 -8.13
C MET A 32 -4.37 7.08 -6.69
N ILE A 33 -5.24 7.58 -5.82
CA ILE A 33 -4.97 7.67 -4.36
C ILE A 33 -4.76 6.25 -3.79
N SER A 34 -5.68 5.33 -4.03
CA SER A 34 -5.52 3.94 -3.56
C SER A 34 -4.30 3.25 -4.17
N ILE A 35 -4.07 3.36 -5.48
CA ILE A 35 -2.86 2.77 -6.10
C ILE A 35 -1.60 3.39 -5.50
N GLY A 36 -1.56 4.70 -5.26
CA GLY A 36 -0.40 5.36 -4.69
C GLY A 36 -0.09 4.97 -3.26
N ALA A 37 -1.13 4.71 -2.47
CA ALA A 37 -1.02 4.21 -1.10
C ALA A 37 -0.57 2.74 -1.06
N THR A 38 -1.06 1.90 -1.98
CA THR A 38 -0.74 0.47 -2.01
C THR A 38 0.59 0.16 -2.69
N LEU A 39 0.89 0.84 -3.80
CA LEU A 39 2.09 0.60 -4.61
C LEU A 39 3.30 1.29 -3.95
N GLY A 40 4.00 0.53 -3.12
CA GLY A 40 5.15 0.96 -2.34
C GLY A 40 6.12 -0.20 -2.05
N THR A 41 6.67 -0.22 -0.84
CA THR A 41 7.74 -1.16 -0.45
C THR A 41 7.36 -2.64 -0.56
N GLY A 42 6.08 -2.99 -0.58
CA GLY A 42 5.62 -4.36 -0.81
C GLY A 42 6.24 -5.03 -2.05
N ILE A 43 6.10 -4.41 -3.23
CA ILE A 43 6.63 -5.01 -4.47
C ILE A 43 8.13 -4.80 -4.63
N PHE A 44 8.66 -3.71 -4.09
CA PHE A 44 10.06 -3.32 -4.28
C PHE A 44 11.01 -4.06 -3.31
N VAL A 45 10.58 -4.29 -2.08
CA VAL A 45 11.41 -4.88 -1.02
C VAL A 45 10.89 -6.27 -0.64
N VAL A 46 9.61 -6.38 -0.28
CA VAL A 46 9.04 -7.62 0.27
C VAL A 46 9.05 -8.77 -0.75
N LEU A 47 9.05 -8.47 -2.06
CA LEU A 47 9.28 -9.47 -3.10
C LEU A 47 10.62 -10.22 -2.89
N GLY A 48 11.70 -9.50 -2.57
CA GLY A 48 13.03 -10.08 -2.32
C GLY A 48 13.05 -11.04 -1.14
N GLU A 49 12.22 -10.81 -0.12
CA GLU A 49 12.05 -11.71 1.04
C GLU A 49 11.09 -12.88 0.78
N ALA A 50 10.11 -12.68 -0.12
CA ALA A 50 9.10 -13.67 -0.45
C ALA A 50 9.63 -14.73 -1.44
N VAL A 51 10.49 -14.34 -2.39
CA VAL A 51 11.07 -15.26 -3.39
C VAL A 51 11.85 -16.41 -2.75
N PRO A 52 12.69 -16.23 -1.72
CA PRO A 52 13.33 -17.35 -1.01
C PRO A 52 12.35 -18.35 -0.38
N LYS A 53 11.15 -17.90 0.02
CA LYS A 53 10.12 -18.73 0.66
C LYS A 53 9.28 -19.50 -0.37
N ALA A 54 8.85 -18.86 -1.45
CA ALA A 54 7.95 -19.46 -2.43
C ALA A 54 8.64 -19.95 -3.71
N GLY A 55 9.87 -19.52 -3.98
CA GLY A 55 10.53 -19.73 -5.26
C GLY A 55 9.75 -19.07 -6.41
N PRO A 56 9.72 -19.69 -7.59
CA PRO A 56 8.95 -19.19 -8.73
C PRO A 56 7.43 -19.11 -8.49
N ALA A 57 6.90 -19.90 -7.55
CA ALA A 57 5.52 -19.84 -7.12
C ALA A 57 5.16 -18.60 -6.29
N VAL A 58 6.07 -17.64 -6.09
CA VAL A 58 5.77 -16.32 -5.51
C VAL A 58 4.66 -15.58 -6.28
N THR A 59 4.53 -15.84 -7.59
CA THR A 59 3.40 -15.38 -8.41
C THR A 59 2.06 -15.90 -7.89
N LEU A 60 1.99 -17.18 -7.51
CA LEU A 60 0.82 -17.77 -6.89
C LEU A 60 0.56 -17.18 -5.50
N SER A 61 1.62 -16.91 -4.72
CA SER A 61 1.50 -16.22 -3.43
C SER A 61 0.86 -14.83 -3.56
N PHE A 62 1.22 -14.05 -4.60
CA PHE A 62 0.58 -12.78 -4.90
C PHE A 62 -0.89 -12.93 -5.28
N VAL A 63 -1.24 -13.96 -6.06
CA VAL A 63 -2.64 -14.24 -6.44
C VAL A 63 -3.46 -14.61 -5.21
N ILE A 64 -2.93 -15.47 -4.33
CA ILE A 64 -3.62 -15.87 -3.09
C ILE A 64 -3.81 -14.64 -2.18
N ALA A 65 -2.75 -13.86 -1.96
CA ALA A 65 -2.82 -12.65 -1.15
C ALA A 65 -3.80 -11.61 -1.74
N GLY A 66 -3.81 -11.45 -3.07
CA GLY A 66 -4.74 -10.58 -3.79
C GLY A 66 -6.19 -11.06 -3.70
N LEU A 67 -6.42 -12.38 -3.74
CA LEU A 67 -7.76 -12.97 -3.55
C LEU A 67 -8.25 -12.76 -2.11
N THR A 68 -7.38 -12.88 -1.11
CA THR A 68 -7.73 -12.55 0.28
C THR A 68 -8.06 -11.06 0.42
N ALA A 69 -7.24 -10.19 -0.17
CA ALA A 69 -7.50 -8.75 -0.19
C ALA A 69 -8.79 -8.40 -0.94
N LEU A 70 -9.17 -9.16 -1.97
CA LEU A 70 -10.40 -8.97 -2.73
C LEU A 70 -11.65 -9.15 -1.86
N PHE A 71 -11.67 -10.16 -1.00
CA PHE A 71 -12.80 -10.35 -0.08
C PHE A 71 -12.94 -9.18 0.89
N SER A 72 -11.83 -8.67 1.43
CA SER A 72 -11.83 -7.46 2.24
C SER A 72 -12.28 -6.23 1.43
N ALA A 73 -11.75 -6.05 0.23
CA ALA A 73 -12.06 -4.91 -0.63
C ALA A 73 -13.54 -4.88 -1.05
N LEU A 74 -14.18 -6.04 -1.28
CA LEU A 74 -15.62 -6.11 -1.56
C LEU A 74 -16.44 -5.60 -0.36
N SER A 75 -16.11 -6.02 0.86
CA SER A 75 -16.78 -5.51 2.07
C SER A 75 -16.55 -4.00 2.26
N TYR A 76 -15.32 -3.52 2.02
CA TYR A 76 -15.02 -2.08 2.08
C TYR A 76 -15.74 -1.29 0.99
N ALA A 77 -15.87 -1.85 -0.21
CA ALA A 77 -16.57 -1.21 -1.32
C ALA A 77 -18.07 -1.04 -1.00
N GLU A 78 -18.71 -2.05 -0.38
CA GLU A 78 -20.10 -1.94 0.06
C GLU A 78 -20.27 -0.87 1.16
N LEU A 79 -19.39 -0.86 2.15
CA LEU A 79 -19.41 0.10 3.26
C LEU A 79 -19.11 1.53 2.80
N ALA A 80 -18.13 1.72 1.92
CA ALA A 80 -17.78 3.03 1.37
C ALA A 80 -18.91 3.61 0.49
N GLY A 81 -19.66 2.73 -0.19
CA GLY A 81 -20.81 3.13 -0.99
C GLY A 81 -22.01 3.57 -0.15
N THR A 82 -22.20 2.95 1.02
CA THR A 82 -23.33 3.20 1.93
C THR A 82 -23.06 4.29 2.95
N ILE A 83 -21.80 4.43 3.40
CA ILE A 83 -21.35 5.37 4.43
C ILE A 83 -20.24 6.25 3.82
N PRO A 84 -20.59 7.25 2.97
CA PRO A 84 -19.63 8.08 2.25
C PRO A 84 -19.04 9.19 3.14
N VAL A 85 -18.43 8.80 4.26
CA VAL A 85 -17.79 9.70 5.23
C VAL A 85 -16.30 9.42 5.27
N ALA A 86 -15.48 10.43 5.54
CA ALA A 86 -14.07 10.20 5.77
C ALA A 86 -13.89 9.40 7.08
N GLY A 87 -13.05 8.35 7.06
CA GLY A 87 -12.67 7.62 8.28
C GLY A 87 -12.57 6.10 8.17
N SER A 88 -12.69 5.52 6.97
CA SER A 88 -12.44 4.09 6.68
C SER A 88 -13.06 3.15 7.74
N SER A 89 -12.35 2.10 8.16
CA SER A 89 -12.84 1.02 9.04
C SER A 89 -13.33 1.49 10.40
N TYR A 90 -12.74 2.55 10.96
CA TYR A 90 -13.19 3.11 12.23
C TYR A 90 -14.65 3.61 12.13
N SER A 91 -14.92 4.45 11.13
CA SER A 91 -16.25 5.01 10.89
C SER A 91 -17.27 3.90 10.56
N TYR A 92 -16.86 2.90 9.77
CA TYR A 92 -17.72 1.76 9.44
C TYR A 92 -18.07 0.92 10.68
N ALA A 93 -17.09 0.60 11.53
CA ALA A 93 -17.30 -0.14 12.76
C ALA A 93 -18.18 0.64 13.75
N TYR A 94 -18.01 1.97 13.82
CA TYR A 94 -18.82 2.83 14.69
C TYR A 94 -20.29 2.84 14.26
N ALA A 95 -20.55 2.92 12.96
CA ALA A 95 -21.90 2.91 12.40
C ALA A 95 -22.61 1.55 12.58
N THR A 96 -21.88 0.45 12.41
CA THR A 96 -22.48 -0.90 12.33
C THR A 96 -22.46 -1.66 13.67
N MET A 97 -21.36 -1.60 14.41
CA MET A 97 -21.10 -2.44 15.59
C MET A 97 -21.11 -1.65 16.90
N GLY A 98 -20.92 -0.32 16.83
CA GLY A 98 -20.97 0.58 17.97
C GLY A 98 -19.60 0.90 18.57
N GLU A 99 -19.63 1.75 19.60
CA GLU A 99 -18.44 2.45 20.12
C GLU A 99 -17.27 1.55 20.55
N LEU A 100 -17.52 0.45 21.28
CA LEU A 100 -16.44 -0.40 21.79
C LEU A 100 -15.64 -1.06 20.65
N ILE A 101 -16.33 -1.62 19.67
CA ILE A 101 -15.67 -2.27 18.53
C ILE A 101 -14.95 -1.23 17.68
N ALA A 102 -15.58 -0.06 17.46
CA ALA A 102 -14.94 1.04 16.76
C ALA A 102 -13.67 1.53 17.47
N TRP A 103 -13.70 1.63 18.79
CA TRP A 103 -12.54 2.03 19.60
C TRP A 103 -11.39 1.02 19.47
N ILE A 104 -11.68 -0.28 19.53
CA ILE A 104 -10.68 -1.33 19.28
C ILE A 104 -10.12 -1.20 17.86
N CYS A 105 -10.98 -1.10 16.84
CA CYS A 105 -10.56 -0.92 15.46
C CYS A 105 -9.69 0.34 15.27
N GLY A 106 -10.04 1.45 15.93
CA GLY A 106 -9.26 2.69 15.88
C GLY A 106 -7.85 2.52 16.41
N TRP A 107 -7.67 1.86 17.56
CA TRP A 107 -6.34 1.55 18.10
C TRP A 107 -5.55 0.60 17.21
N CYS A 108 -6.21 -0.40 16.61
CA CYS A 108 -5.57 -1.28 15.63
C CYS A 108 -5.07 -0.48 14.42
N LEU A 109 -5.87 0.45 13.88
CA LEU A 109 -5.47 1.29 12.75
C LEU A 109 -4.29 2.19 13.11
N VAL A 110 -4.27 2.80 14.29
CA VAL A 110 -3.15 3.64 14.73
C VAL A 110 -1.84 2.83 14.78
N LEU A 111 -1.89 1.61 15.32
CA LEU A 111 -0.74 0.71 15.35
C LEU A 111 -0.34 0.27 13.93
N GLU A 112 -1.31 -0.11 13.09
CA GLU A 112 -1.09 -0.52 11.71
C GLU A 112 -0.39 0.58 10.90
N TYR A 113 -0.90 1.81 10.93
CA TYR A 113 -0.26 2.94 10.23
C TYR A 113 1.14 3.23 10.79
N GLY A 114 1.33 3.16 12.11
CA GLY A 114 2.63 3.36 12.74
C GLY A 114 3.68 2.34 12.28
N VAL A 115 3.31 1.05 12.29
CA VAL A 115 4.18 -0.05 11.82
C VAL A 115 4.41 0.04 10.32
N SER A 116 3.38 0.38 9.53
CA SER A 116 3.50 0.49 8.08
C SER A 116 4.42 1.63 7.66
N VAL A 117 4.34 2.80 8.31
CA VAL A 117 5.26 3.92 8.05
C VAL A 117 6.70 3.53 8.36
N ALA A 118 6.94 2.82 9.46
CA ALA A 118 8.27 2.33 9.79
C ALA A 118 8.80 1.34 8.73
N ALA A 119 7.99 0.36 8.34
CA ALA A 119 8.36 -0.62 7.30
C ALA A 119 8.65 0.05 5.94
N VAL A 120 7.84 1.04 5.55
CA VAL A 120 8.05 1.80 4.31
C VAL A 120 9.36 2.61 4.37
N ALA A 121 9.66 3.22 5.53
CA ALA A 121 10.88 4.01 5.72
C ALA A 121 12.16 3.14 5.68
N VAL A 122 12.12 1.94 6.26
CA VAL A 122 13.22 0.97 6.19
C VAL A 122 13.50 0.57 4.74
N GLY A 123 12.46 0.15 4.01
CA GLY A 123 12.61 -0.25 2.61
C GLY A 123 13.06 0.90 1.69
N TRP A 124 12.65 2.13 1.97
CA TRP A 124 13.18 3.30 1.26
C TRP A 124 14.68 3.51 1.52
N GLY A 125 15.13 3.29 2.76
CA GLY A 125 16.53 3.38 3.15
C GLY A 125 17.43 2.37 2.44
N GLU A 126 16.95 1.16 2.22
CA GLU A 126 17.65 0.12 1.45
C GLU A 126 17.89 0.57 0.01
N TYR A 127 16.84 1.04 -0.67
CA TYR A 127 16.95 1.59 -2.04
C TYR A 127 17.85 2.82 -2.12
N LEU A 128 17.84 3.69 -1.10
CA LEU A 128 18.77 4.82 -1.05
C LEU A 128 20.22 4.32 -0.99
N ASN A 129 20.49 3.32 -0.16
CA ASN A 129 21.83 2.77 -0.01
C ASN A 129 22.31 2.08 -1.31
N GLU A 130 21.45 1.29 -1.95
CA GLU A 130 21.74 0.69 -3.28
C GLU A 130 22.00 1.76 -4.35
N MET A 131 21.23 2.86 -4.34
CA MET A 131 21.43 3.97 -5.27
C MET A 131 22.77 4.67 -5.03
N LEU A 132 23.13 4.96 -3.77
CA LEU A 132 24.40 5.63 -3.44
C LEU A 132 25.61 4.75 -3.77
N ASP A 133 25.53 3.45 -3.53
CA ASP A 133 26.57 2.49 -3.91
C ASP A 133 26.72 2.43 -5.45
N GLY A 134 25.61 2.24 -6.17
CA GLY A 134 25.62 2.10 -7.62
C GLY A 134 26.00 3.37 -8.40
N THR A 135 25.80 4.57 -7.83
CA THR A 135 26.06 5.84 -8.53
C THR A 135 27.32 6.56 -8.05
N LEU A 136 27.58 6.58 -6.74
CA LEU A 136 28.69 7.31 -6.12
C LEU A 136 29.77 6.39 -5.53
N GLY A 137 29.53 5.08 -5.46
CA GLY A 137 30.43 4.13 -4.79
C GLY A 137 30.49 4.33 -3.27
N VAL A 138 29.47 4.99 -2.69
CA VAL A 138 29.40 5.28 -1.26
C VAL A 138 28.30 4.44 -0.63
N THR A 139 28.66 3.62 0.35
CA THR A 139 27.71 2.87 1.17
C THR A 139 27.59 3.49 2.55
N ILE A 140 26.36 3.61 3.02
CA ILE A 140 26.10 4.03 4.40
C ILE A 140 26.48 2.84 5.31
N PRO A 141 27.34 3.06 6.33
CA PRO A 141 27.78 1.99 7.22
C PRO A 141 26.60 1.21 7.81
N ALA A 142 26.69 -0.12 7.86
CA ALA A 142 25.62 -1.00 8.35
C ALA A 142 25.09 -0.61 9.74
N ALA A 143 25.96 -0.13 10.63
CA ALA A 143 25.59 0.38 11.95
C ALA A 143 24.54 1.52 11.91
N LEU A 144 24.52 2.29 10.81
CA LEU A 144 23.67 3.47 10.57
C LEU A 144 22.60 3.26 9.50
N SER A 145 22.62 2.17 8.74
CA SER A 145 21.65 1.89 7.67
C SER A 145 20.71 0.74 8.00
N ALA A 146 21.11 -0.21 8.83
CA ALA A 146 20.26 -1.33 9.25
C ALA A 146 19.48 -1.01 10.54
N PRO A 147 18.30 -1.62 10.75
CA PRO A 147 17.57 -1.52 12.01
C PRO A 147 18.23 -2.35 13.14
N PRO A 148 17.93 -2.04 14.42
CA PRO A 148 18.30 -2.89 15.54
C PRO A 148 17.74 -4.31 15.38
N GLY A 149 18.61 -5.31 15.47
CA GLY A 149 18.27 -6.72 15.25
C GLY A 149 18.92 -7.33 14.00
N ASP A 150 19.14 -6.52 12.96
CA ASP A 150 19.76 -6.94 11.69
C ASP A 150 21.18 -6.37 11.52
N GLY A 151 21.91 -6.23 12.63
CA GLY A 151 23.32 -5.77 12.64
C GLY A 151 23.49 -4.25 12.66
N GLY A 152 22.42 -3.47 12.59
CA GLY A 152 22.43 -2.02 12.77
C GLY A 152 22.16 -1.59 14.21
N VAL A 153 22.64 -0.39 14.58
CA VAL A 153 22.29 0.25 15.85
C VAL A 153 21.14 1.22 15.66
N PHE A 154 21.07 1.88 14.50
CA PHE A 154 20.11 2.92 14.21
C PHE A 154 19.91 3.09 12.70
N ASN A 155 18.66 3.08 12.20
CA ASN A 155 18.39 3.28 10.78
C ASN A 155 18.24 4.78 10.46
N LEU A 156 19.36 5.41 10.10
CA LEU A 156 19.45 6.84 9.81
C LEU A 156 18.68 7.25 8.54
N PRO A 157 18.76 6.53 7.40
CA PRO A 157 17.94 6.83 6.22
C PRO A 157 16.44 6.83 6.51
N ALA A 158 15.96 5.83 7.25
CA ALA A 158 14.55 5.74 7.64
C ALA A 158 14.12 6.91 8.53
N LEU A 159 14.96 7.31 9.50
CA LEU A 159 14.69 8.50 10.32
C LEU A 159 14.58 9.75 9.43
N ILE A 160 15.54 9.96 8.52
CA ILE A 160 15.58 11.15 7.68
C ILE A 160 14.32 11.25 6.83
N VAL A 161 13.92 10.17 6.14
CA VAL A 161 12.71 10.22 5.28
C VAL A 161 11.44 10.46 6.10
N VAL A 162 11.34 9.91 7.31
CA VAL A 162 10.21 10.16 8.22
C VAL A 162 10.18 11.61 8.69
N LEU A 163 11.33 12.20 9.05
CA LEU A 163 11.43 13.60 9.45
C LEU A 163 11.12 14.55 8.28
N LEU A 164 11.56 14.21 7.07
CA LEU A 164 11.22 14.96 5.85
C LEU A 164 9.71 14.89 5.56
N ALA A 165 9.10 13.72 5.66
CA ALA A 165 7.65 13.55 5.51
C ALA A 165 6.89 14.34 6.59
N MET A 166 7.34 14.29 7.85
CA MET A 166 6.79 15.07 8.95
C MET A 166 6.89 16.58 8.68
N GLY A 167 8.06 17.08 8.27
CA GLY A 167 8.25 18.48 7.94
C GLY A 167 7.35 18.94 6.79
N PHE A 168 7.19 18.09 5.77
CA PHE A 168 6.28 18.33 4.66
C PHE A 168 4.81 18.42 5.13
N LEU A 169 4.37 17.48 5.96
CA LEU A 169 3.02 17.47 6.55
C LEU A 169 2.76 18.69 7.44
N LEU A 170 3.72 19.07 8.29
CA LEU A 170 3.64 20.26 9.17
C LEU A 170 3.61 21.56 8.39
N GLY A 171 4.21 21.62 7.20
CA GLY A 171 4.12 22.74 6.27
C GLY A 171 2.72 22.96 5.69
N GLY A 172 1.73 22.16 6.09
CA GLY A 172 0.36 22.23 5.60
C GLY A 172 0.23 21.64 4.21
N ALA A 173 0.87 20.48 3.97
CA ALA A 173 0.84 19.75 2.71
C ALA A 173 -0.59 19.58 2.20
N ARG A 174 -1.04 20.56 1.40
CA ARG A 174 -2.25 20.48 0.62
C ARG A 174 -1.84 19.87 -0.70
N GLU A 175 -1.57 18.57 -0.68
CA GLU A 175 -1.20 17.87 -1.90
C GLU A 175 -2.27 18.14 -2.96
N SER A 176 -1.83 18.68 -4.10
CA SER A 176 -2.68 18.69 -5.26
C SER A 176 -2.90 17.24 -5.65
N ALA A 177 -4.15 16.80 -5.82
CA ALA A 177 -4.46 15.48 -6.38
C ALA A 177 -3.72 15.19 -7.69
N ARG A 178 -3.28 16.24 -8.41
CA ARG A 178 -2.41 16.15 -9.59
C ARG A 178 -0.99 15.68 -9.25
N ALA A 179 -0.40 16.14 -8.15
CA ALA A 179 0.93 15.72 -7.71
C ALA A 179 0.93 14.23 -7.35
N ASN A 180 -0.04 13.78 -6.54
CA ASN A 180 -0.21 12.36 -6.24
C ASN A 180 -0.39 11.54 -7.54
N THR A 181 -1.27 11.98 -8.44
CA THR A 181 -1.48 11.30 -9.73
C THR A 181 -0.18 11.19 -10.54
N ALA A 182 0.62 12.26 -10.62
CA ALA A 182 1.90 12.25 -11.32
C ALA A 182 2.89 11.25 -10.69
N MET A 183 3.01 11.23 -9.36
CA MET A 183 3.87 10.29 -8.65
C MET A 183 3.49 8.83 -8.92
N VAL A 184 2.20 8.52 -8.91
CA VAL A 184 1.70 7.17 -9.18
C VAL A 184 1.96 6.76 -10.63
N ILE A 185 1.77 7.68 -11.59
CA ILE A 185 2.12 7.41 -12.99
C ILE A 185 3.61 7.07 -13.13
N VAL A 186 4.49 7.82 -12.47
CA VAL A 186 5.94 7.54 -12.48
C VAL A 186 6.23 6.16 -11.89
N LYS A 187 5.62 5.81 -10.75
CA LYS A 187 5.80 4.48 -10.14
C LYS A 187 5.34 3.34 -11.07
N ILE A 188 4.16 3.47 -11.68
CA ILE A 188 3.64 2.47 -12.62
C ILE A 188 4.54 2.38 -13.86
N ALA A 189 4.97 3.52 -14.42
CA ALA A 189 5.85 3.56 -15.57
C ALA A 189 7.19 2.88 -15.29
N ALA A 190 7.76 3.07 -14.10
CA ALA A 190 8.98 2.39 -13.66
C ALA A 190 8.80 0.86 -13.62
N LEU A 191 7.67 0.36 -13.08
CA LEU A 191 7.37 -1.08 -13.07
C LEU A 191 7.17 -1.65 -14.48
N VAL A 192 6.44 -0.93 -15.34
CA VAL A 192 6.23 -1.35 -16.73
C VAL A 192 7.57 -1.39 -17.48
N LEU A 193 8.43 -0.40 -17.28
CA LEU A 193 9.77 -0.37 -17.85
C LEU A 193 10.63 -1.54 -17.35
N PHE A 194 10.60 -1.81 -16.04
CA PHE A 194 11.25 -2.99 -15.44
C PHE A 194 10.78 -4.27 -16.12
N CYS A 195 9.46 -4.45 -16.29
CA CYS A 195 8.92 -5.63 -16.96
C CYS A 195 9.36 -5.72 -18.44
N ALA A 196 9.34 -4.60 -19.17
CA ALA A 196 9.72 -4.56 -20.58
C ALA A 196 11.20 -4.92 -20.81
N ILE A 197 12.09 -4.48 -19.90
CA ILE A 197 13.52 -4.82 -19.95
C ILE A 197 13.74 -6.26 -19.44
N GLY A 198 13.13 -6.63 -18.32
CA GLY A 198 13.33 -7.93 -17.68
C GLY A 198 12.88 -9.11 -18.55
N VAL A 199 11.86 -8.94 -19.39
CA VAL A 199 11.44 -9.99 -20.34
C VAL A 199 12.58 -10.38 -21.32
N GLN A 200 13.50 -9.48 -21.64
CA GLN A 200 14.65 -9.79 -22.50
C GLN A 200 15.67 -10.73 -21.82
N GLY A 201 15.71 -10.73 -20.48
CA GLY A 201 16.52 -11.63 -19.67
C GLY A 201 15.79 -12.91 -19.27
N PHE A 202 14.58 -13.16 -19.77
CA PHE A 202 13.74 -14.26 -19.29
C PHE A 202 14.33 -15.63 -19.65
N ARG A 203 14.60 -16.45 -18.64
CA ARG A 203 15.07 -17.83 -18.78
C ARG A 203 14.03 -18.79 -18.22
N SER A 204 13.49 -19.67 -19.07
CA SER A 204 12.50 -20.68 -18.65
C SER A 204 13.03 -21.64 -17.59
N GLY A 205 14.35 -21.88 -17.56
CA GLY A 205 15.01 -22.69 -16.54
C GLY A 205 14.79 -22.19 -15.10
N ASN A 206 14.55 -20.88 -14.92
CA ASN A 206 14.26 -20.31 -13.59
C ASN A 206 12.93 -20.79 -13.00
N TYR A 207 12.07 -21.45 -13.78
CA TYR A 207 10.78 -22.00 -13.36
C TYR A 207 10.79 -23.53 -13.14
N GLU A 208 11.91 -24.22 -13.36
CA GLU A 208 11.98 -25.70 -13.27
C GLU A 208 11.65 -26.24 -11.87
N ASN A 209 12.11 -25.55 -10.81
CA ASN A 209 11.75 -25.86 -9.44
C ASN A 209 10.68 -24.89 -8.92
N PHE A 210 9.45 -25.02 -9.44
CA PHE A 210 8.39 -24.03 -9.25
C PHE A 210 7.99 -23.82 -7.77
N MET A 211 7.91 -24.88 -6.97
CA MET A 211 7.51 -24.85 -5.56
C MET A 211 8.52 -25.58 -4.67
N PRO A 212 9.72 -25.01 -4.42
CA PRO A 212 10.81 -25.70 -3.73
C PRO A 212 10.46 -26.06 -2.28
N LEU A 213 9.69 -25.20 -1.60
CA LEU A 213 9.21 -25.41 -0.22
C LEU A 213 7.74 -25.85 -0.16
N GLY A 214 7.20 -26.30 -1.31
CA GLY A 214 5.81 -26.74 -1.43
C GLY A 214 4.78 -25.66 -1.08
N VAL A 215 3.56 -26.11 -0.75
CA VAL A 215 2.43 -25.24 -0.42
C VAL A 215 2.72 -24.41 0.84
N ALA A 216 3.47 -24.95 1.80
CA ALA A 216 3.83 -24.24 3.02
C ALA A 216 4.63 -22.96 2.71
N GLY A 217 5.62 -23.03 1.81
CA GLY A 217 6.39 -21.87 1.38
C GLY A 217 5.54 -20.82 0.65
N VAL A 218 4.65 -21.27 -0.25
CA VAL A 218 3.72 -20.40 -0.98
C VAL A 218 2.77 -19.66 -0.01
N SER A 219 2.22 -20.36 0.96
CA SER A 219 1.33 -19.77 1.97
C SER A 219 2.06 -18.80 2.89
N ALA A 220 3.28 -19.13 3.34
CA ALA A 220 4.10 -18.25 4.18
C ALA A 220 4.51 -16.97 3.43
N ALA A 221 4.88 -17.09 2.16
CA ALA A 221 5.12 -15.94 1.29
C ALA A 221 3.84 -15.12 1.08
N GLY A 222 2.69 -15.77 0.86
CA GLY A 222 1.40 -15.11 0.70
C GLY A 222 1.03 -14.25 1.92
N ALA A 223 1.24 -14.75 3.14
CA ALA A 223 1.04 -13.98 4.36
C ALA A 223 1.97 -12.76 4.46
N THR A 224 3.23 -12.90 4.03
CA THR A 224 4.19 -11.78 4.00
C THR A 224 3.77 -10.75 2.95
N LEU A 225 3.40 -11.21 1.76
CA LEU A 225 3.01 -10.36 0.62
C LEU A 225 1.66 -9.66 0.80
N PHE A 226 0.81 -10.14 1.72
CA PHE A 226 -0.44 -9.46 2.07
C PHE A 226 -0.21 -8.01 2.49
N PHE A 227 0.94 -7.71 3.13
CA PHE A 227 1.38 -6.34 3.43
C PHE A 227 1.36 -5.43 2.20
N SER A 228 1.72 -5.96 1.02
CA SER A 228 1.77 -5.20 -0.24
C SER A 228 0.40 -4.72 -0.71
N TYR A 229 -0.69 -5.26 -0.17
CA TYR A 229 -2.06 -4.89 -0.52
C TYR A 229 -2.66 -3.85 0.45
N ILE A 230 -1.97 -3.49 1.52
CA ILE A 230 -2.44 -2.44 2.45
C ILE A 230 -2.60 -1.12 1.68
N GLY A 231 -3.66 -0.36 1.97
CA GLY A 231 -3.92 0.96 1.37
C GLY A 231 -4.91 0.99 0.22
N PHE A 232 -5.48 -0.15 -0.20
CA PHE A 232 -6.55 -0.14 -1.23
C PHE A 232 -7.76 0.71 -0.78
N ASP A 233 -7.95 0.83 0.53
CA ASP A 233 -9.01 1.58 1.20
C ASP A 233 -8.68 3.07 1.36
N ALA A 234 -7.48 3.52 0.96
CA ALA A 234 -7.06 4.92 1.09
C ALA A 234 -8.00 5.90 0.36
N ALA A 235 -8.65 5.49 -0.74
CA ALA A 235 -9.67 6.31 -1.39
C ALA A 235 -10.81 6.73 -0.44
N SER A 236 -11.13 5.93 0.59
CA SER A 236 -12.21 6.23 1.54
C SER A 236 -11.91 7.43 2.45
N THR A 237 -10.64 7.79 2.65
CA THR A 237 -10.27 8.99 3.41
C THR A 237 -10.64 10.27 2.65
N ALA A 238 -10.67 10.19 1.32
CA ALA A 238 -11.05 11.28 0.43
C ALA A 238 -12.55 11.30 0.07
N GLY A 239 -13.38 10.59 0.85
CA GLY A 239 -14.83 10.47 0.58
C GLY A 239 -15.57 11.80 0.56
N GLU A 240 -15.15 12.76 1.39
CA GLU A 240 -15.75 14.11 1.46
C GLU A 240 -15.41 14.99 0.26
N GLU A 241 -14.29 14.70 -0.40
CA GLU A 241 -13.82 15.39 -1.62
C GLU A 241 -14.27 14.71 -2.91
N ALA A 242 -14.89 13.53 -2.83
CA ALA A 242 -15.39 12.80 -3.97
C ALA A 242 -16.66 13.45 -4.57
N LYS A 243 -16.71 13.56 -5.89
CA LYS A 243 -17.87 14.10 -6.64
C LYS A 243 -19.13 13.26 -6.42
N ASN A 244 -18.98 11.93 -6.55
CA ASN A 244 -20.05 10.96 -6.31
C ASN A 244 -19.51 9.83 -5.44
N ALA A 245 -19.35 10.09 -4.15
CA ALA A 245 -18.75 9.16 -3.19
C ALA A 245 -19.40 7.77 -3.19
N GLN A 246 -20.74 7.70 -3.22
CA GLN A 246 -21.47 6.42 -3.18
C GLN A 246 -21.14 5.51 -4.36
N ARG A 247 -20.83 6.08 -5.52
CA ARG A 247 -20.54 5.32 -6.75
C ARG A 247 -19.05 5.18 -7.01
N ASP A 248 -18.28 6.24 -6.75
CA ASP A 248 -16.88 6.33 -7.16
C ASP A 248 -15.95 5.65 -6.15
N LEU A 249 -16.22 5.71 -4.84
CA LEU A 249 -15.39 5.03 -3.84
C LEU A 249 -15.37 3.50 -4.01
N PRO A 250 -16.52 2.80 -4.14
CA PRO A 250 -16.51 1.35 -4.31
C PRO A 250 -15.76 0.92 -5.57
N ARG A 251 -15.94 1.68 -6.66
CA ARG A 251 -15.26 1.43 -7.94
C ARG A 251 -13.77 1.71 -7.85
N ALA A 252 -13.36 2.76 -7.14
CA ALA A 252 -11.97 3.11 -6.96
C ALA A 252 -11.21 2.02 -6.20
N ILE A 253 -11.81 1.53 -5.10
CA ILE A 253 -11.27 0.42 -4.30
C ILE A 253 -11.06 -0.82 -5.19
N MET A 254 -12.11 -1.27 -5.88
CA MET A 254 -12.03 -2.46 -6.74
C MET A 254 -11.04 -2.30 -7.90
N LEU A 255 -11.08 -1.16 -8.58
CA LEU A 255 -10.22 -0.90 -9.73
C LEU A 255 -8.74 -0.82 -9.32
N SER A 256 -8.45 -0.15 -8.20
CA SER A 256 -7.08 -0.05 -7.68
C SER A 256 -6.53 -1.43 -7.32
N LEU A 257 -7.31 -2.26 -6.62
CA LEU A 257 -6.89 -3.61 -6.25
C LEU A 257 -6.58 -4.47 -7.48
N VAL A 258 -7.46 -4.50 -8.48
CA VAL A 258 -7.25 -5.28 -9.71
C VAL A 258 -5.98 -4.82 -10.44
N ILE A 259 -5.80 -3.51 -10.61
CA ILE A 259 -4.62 -2.95 -11.30
C ILE A 259 -3.33 -3.32 -10.54
N VAL A 260 -3.31 -3.12 -9.23
CA VAL A 260 -2.16 -3.42 -8.38
C VAL A 260 -1.84 -4.92 -8.40
N THR A 261 -2.86 -5.78 -8.30
CA THR A 261 -2.69 -7.24 -8.33
C THR A 261 -2.06 -7.68 -9.66
N ALA A 262 -2.58 -7.17 -10.78
CA ALA A 262 -2.05 -7.46 -12.11
C ALA A 262 -0.59 -7.02 -12.25
N LEU A 263 -0.25 -5.82 -11.77
CA LEU A 263 1.13 -5.32 -11.75
C LEU A 263 2.04 -6.18 -10.87
N TYR A 264 1.61 -6.55 -9.67
CA TYR A 264 2.41 -7.37 -8.77
C TYR A 264 2.70 -8.75 -9.34
N VAL A 265 1.69 -9.42 -9.89
CA VAL A 265 1.87 -10.73 -10.53
C VAL A 265 2.80 -10.63 -11.74
N LEU A 266 2.64 -9.60 -12.57
CA LEU A 266 3.51 -9.37 -13.72
C LEU A 266 4.97 -9.12 -13.31
N VAL A 267 5.19 -8.21 -12.36
CA VAL A 267 6.53 -7.88 -11.86
C VAL A 267 7.18 -9.11 -11.22
N ALA A 268 6.45 -9.84 -10.38
CA ALA A 268 6.95 -11.07 -9.76
C ALA A 268 7.34 -12.13 -10.81
N ALA A 269 6.50 -12.33 -11.83
CA ALA A 269 6.78 -13.28 -12.90
C ALA A 269 8.04 -12.89 -13.70
N VAL A 270 8.18 -11.62 -14.04
CA VAL A 270 9.35 -11.12 -14.78
C VAL A 270 10.60 -11.17 -13.89
N ALA A 271 10.53 -10.76 -12.62
CA ALA A 271 11.66 -10.75 -11.71
C ALA A 271 12.24 -12.17 -11.49
N VAL A 272 11.37 -13.16 -11.29
CA VAL A 272 11.79 -14.57 -11.18
C VAL A 272 12.39 -15.05 -12.51
N GLY A 273 11.73 -14.75 -13.63
CA GLY A 273 12.18 -15.21 -14.94
C GLY A 273 13.49 -14.60 -15.40
N ALA A 274 13.75 -13.35 -15.04
CA ALA A 274 14.94 -12.58 -15.39
C ALA A 274 16.10 -12.75 -14.41
N LYS A 275 15.95 -13.58 -13.38
CA LYS A 275 17.00 -13.82 -12.39
C LYS A 275 18.27 -14.36 -13.09
N PRO A 276 19.44 -13.74 -12.86
CA PRO A 276 20.69 -14.12 -13.52
C PRO A 276 21.19 -15.52 -13.15
#